data_AF-A0A7X7UKM6-F1
#
_entry.id   AF-A0A7X7UKM6-F1
#
_cell.length_a   1.000
_cell.length_b   1.000
_cell.length_c   1.000
_cell.angle_alpha   90.00
_cell.angle_beta   90.00
_cell.angle_gamma   90.00
#
_symmetry.space_group_name_H-M   'P 1'
#
loop_
_entity.id
_entity.type
_entity.pdbx_description
1 polymer ?
#
loop_
_entity_poly.entity_id
_entity_poly.type
_entity_poly.pdbx_seq_one_letter_code
_entity_poly.pdbx_strand_id
1 'polypeptide(L)'
;MKRLLFFILILVNVSANAAPDCQQCEQDKEKWEKIKARKVAFFASKLDLTVAESQAFWPLYNEYSEKRDKLLFELFPKYNDEEINRLMKLTDKEAAERMDAYFEKQNELNALEKEYNQKFRKILPEHKVLRMYLAEMLFRKELLENLRESRPNKNNKPKPPV
;
A
#
# COMPACT_ATOMS: atom_id res chain seq x y z
N MET A 1 61.53 -0.95 29.31
CA MET A 1 61.55 -1.04 30.79
C MET A 1 60.18 -0.68 31.34
N LYS A 2 59.69 -1.51 32.27
CA LYS A 2 58.73 -1.25 33.37
C LYS A 2 57.47 -0.42 33.03
N ARG A 3 56.31 -1.04 32.83
CA ARG A 3 55.37 -1.57 33.84
C ARG A 3 54.68 -0.49 34.69
N LEU A 4 53.34 -0.56 34.64
CA LEU A 4 52.35 -0.28 35.69
C LEU A 4 52.09 1.17 36.11
N LEU A 5 50.80 1.55 36.00
CA LEU A 5 49.90 2.06 37.07
C LEU A 5 48.58 2.47 36.38
N PHE A 6 47.61 1.58 36.14
CA PHE A 6 46.53 1.12 37.05
C PHE A 6 45.75 2.22 37.82
N PHE A 7 44.44 2.24 37.51
CA PHE A 7 43.28 2.71 38.28
C PHE A 7 43.07 4.22 38.48
N ILE A 8 42.00 4.74 37.86
CA ILE A 8 40.85 5.47 38.47
C ILE A 8 39.81 5.64 37.33
N LEU A 9 38.69 4.90 37.40
CA LEU A 9 37.35 5.46 37.65
C LEU A 9 37.03 6.62 36.67
N ILE A 10 36.12 6.46 35.69
CA ILE A 10 34.69 6.66 35.92
C ILE A 10 33.90 5.88 34.85
N LEU A 11 33.06 4.97 35.32
CA LEU A 11 31.84 4.51 34.66
C LEU A 11 30.88 5.71 34.50
N VAL A 12 30.88 6.36 33.34
CA VAL A 12 29.68 7.09 32.90
C VAL A 12 28.90 6.12 32.03
N ASN A 13 27.93 5.45 32.66
CA ASN A 13 26.81 4.90 31.94
C ASN A 13 26.09 6.09 31.30
N VAL A 14 26.40 6.37 30.04
CA VAL A 14 25.52 7.16 29.20
C VAL A 14 24.27 6.31 29.03
N SER A 15 23.27 6.57 29.87
CA SER A 15 21.90 6.21 29.57
C SER A 15 21.52 6.96 28.30
N ALA A 16 21.81 6.35 27.16
CA ALA A 16 21.22 6.72 25.90
C ALA A 16 19.72 6.58 26.09
N ASN A 17 19.04 7.72 26.19
CA ASN A 17 17.61 7.79 25.94
C ASN A 17 17.42 7.40 24.47
N ALA A 18 17.40 6.10 24.21
CA ALA A 18 16.87 5.57 22.98
C ALA A 18 15.39 5.99 22.98
N ALA A 19 15.05 6.97 22.14
CA ALA A 19 13.69 7.15 21.70
C ALA A 19 13.15 5.76 21.31
N PRO A 20 11.88 5.44 21.60
CA PRO A 20 11.33 4.12 21.30
C PRO A 20 11.60 3.82 19.82
N ASP A 21 12.52 2.89 19.61
CA ASP A 21 12.95 2.47 18.29
C ASP A 21 11.72 1.87 17.63
N CYS A 22 11.28 2.52 16.55
CA CYS A 22 10.09 2.13 15.81
C CYS A 22 10.39 0.88 14.97
N GLN A 23 10.82 -0.20 15.61
CA GLN A 23 11.20 -1.47 14.99
C GLN A 23 10.04 -2.07 14.17
N GLN A 24 8.79 -1.77 14.58
CA GLN A 24 7.57 -2.08 13.84
C GLN A 24 7.42 -1.26 12.53
N CYS A 25 7.76 0.02 12.56
CA CYS A 25 7.67 0.90 11.39
C CYS A 25 8.72 0.52 10.32
N GLU A 26 9.90 0.05 10.72
CA GLU A 26 10.93 -0.41 9.79
C GLU A 26 10.54 -1.73 9.11
N GLN A 27 9.99 -2.68 9.87
CA GLN A 27 9.46 -3.93 9.33
C GLN A 27 8.30 -3.71 8.35
N ASP A 28 7.40 -2.76 8.65
CA ASP A 28 6.27 -2.45 7.77
C ASP A 28 6.72 -1.75 6.48
N LYS A 29 7.75 -0.89 6.55
CA LYS A 29 8.40 -0.33 5.35
C LYS A 29 9.04 -1.41 4.50
N GLU A 30 9.79 -2.33 5.09
CA GLU A 30 10.45 -3.42 4.36
C GLU A 30 9.44 -4.31 3.63
N LYS A 31 8.33 -4.67 4.29
CA LYS A 31 7.23 -5.41 3.66
C LYS A 31 6.62 -4.64 2.50
N TRP A 32 6.42 -3.34 2.65
CA TRP A 32 5.86 -2.50 1.60
C TRP A 32 6.76 -2.43 0.36
N GLU A 33 8.08 -2.26 0.56
CA GLU A 33 9.04 -2.26 -0.54
C GLU A 33 9.11 -3.63 -1.24
N LYS A 34 9.02 -4.74 -0.50
CA LYS A 34 8.89 -6.09 -1.09
C LYS A 34 7.65 -6.23 -1.98
N ILE A 35 6.51 -5.69 -1.55
CA ILE A 35 5.26 -5.70 -2.34
C ILE A 35 5.43 -4.88 -3.62
N LYS A 36 6.04 -3.68 -3.53
CA LYS A 36 6.32 -2.84 -4.71
C LYS A 36 7.22 -3.55 -5.72
N ALA A 37 8.33 -4.14 -5.26
CA ALA A 37 9.25 -4.88 -6.12
C ALA A 37 8.54 -6.05 -6.82
N ARG A 38 7.72 -6.81 -6.07
CA ARG A 38 6.89 -7.88 -6.64
C ARG A 38 5.89 -7.36 -7.68
N LYS A 39 5.28 -6.19 -7.43
CA LYS A 39 4.36 -5.53 -8.37
C LYS A 39 5.07 -5.17 -9.67
N VAL A 40 6.25 -4.57 -9.58
CA VAL A 40 7.07 -4.20 -10.75
C VAL A 40 7.38 -5.43 -11.61
N ALA A 41 7.88 -6.50 -10.97
CA ALA A 41 8.17 -7.75 -11.67
C ALA A 41 6.92 -8.40 -12.30
N PHE A 42 5.80 -8.38 -11.56
CA PHE A 42 4.52 -8.89 -12.06
C PHE A 42 4.07 -8.13 -13.29
N PHE A 43 4.07 -6.80 -13.26
CA PHE A 43 3.70 -5.96 -14.40
C PHE A 43 4.63 -6.18 -15.59
N ALA A 44 5.95 -6.20 -15.37
CA ALA A 44 6.92 -6.48 -16.43
C ALA A 44 6.61 -7.82 -17.14
N SER A 45 6.20 -8.85 -16.40
CA SER A 45 5.83 -10.17 -16.96
C SER A 45 4.52 -10.19 -17.75
N LYS A 46 3.61 -9.23 -17.54
CA LYS A 46 2.26 -9.22 -18.14
C LYS A 46 2.11 -8.23 -19.29
N LEU A 47 2.83 -7.11 -19.24
CA LEU A 47 2.64 -6.01 -20.19
C LEU A 47 3.48 -6.17 -21.46
N ASP A 48 4.58 -6.93 -21.41
CA ASP A 48 5.49 -7.15 -22.55
C ASP A 48 5.94 -5.82 -23.18
N LEU A 49 6.48 -4.93 -22.33
CA LEU A 49 6.91 -3.59 -22.73
C LEU A 49 8.27 -3.67 -23.44
N THR A 50 8.39 -2.97 -24.57
CA THR A 50 9.69 -2.67 -25.18
C THR A 50 10.50 -1.75 -24.26
N VAL A 51 11.79 -1.58 -24.55
CA VAL A 51 12.66 -0.67 -23.79
C VAL A 51 12.12 0.76 -23.81
N ALA A 52 11.70 1.26 -24.97
CA ALA A 52 11.16 2.62 -25.12
C ALA A 52 9.83 2.78 -24.39
N GLU A 53 8.91 1.82 -24.52
CA GLU A 53 7.64 1.84 -23.77
C GLU A 53 7.88 1.79 -22.27
N SER A 54 8.82 0.97 -21.79
CA SER A 54 9.16 0.86 -20.36
C SER A 54 9.67 2.19 -19.79
N GLN A 55 10.56 2.87 -20.51
CA GLN A 55 11.12 4.16 -20.11
C GLN A 55 10.03 5.24 -19.98
N ALA A 56 9.02 5.22 -20.85
CA ALA A 56 7.88 6.14 -20.77
C ALA A 56 6.84 5.72 -19.71
N PHE A 57 6.60 4.41 -19.56
CA PHE A 57 5.55 3.85 -18.73
C PHE A 57 5.81 4.02 -17.23
N TRP A 58 6.98 3.61 -16.74
CA TRP A 58 7.23 3.53 -15.30
C TRP A 58 7.09 4.88 -14.57
N PRO A 59 7.62 6.01 -15.08
CA PRO A 59 7.42 7.30 -14.43
C PRO A 59 5.93 7.69 -14.34
N LEU A 60 5.18 7.50 -15.42
CA LEU A 60 3.74 7.82 -15.46
C LEU A 60 2.92 6.89 -14.54
N TYR A 61 3.25 5.61 -14.52
CA TYR A 61 2.58 4.63 -13.68
C TYR A 61 2.85 4.86 -12.19
N ASN A 62 4.07 5.22 -11.81
CA ASN A 62 4.41 5.51 -10.43
C ASN A 62 3.64 6.72 -9.91
N GLU A 63 3.60 7.80 -10.69
CA GLU A 63 2.80 9.00 -10.35
C GLU A 63 1.30 8.67 -10.26
N TYR A 64 0.77 7.91 -11.22
CA TYR A 64 -0.62 7.44 -11.19
C TYR A 64 -0.91 6.62 -9.94
N SER A 65 -0.08 5.62 -9.64
CA SER A 65 -0.28 4.72 -8.50
C SER A 65 -0.26 5.50 -7.19
N GLU A 66 0.68 6.42 -7.01
CA GLU A 66 0.75 7.25 -5.79
C GLU A 66 -0.51 8.10 -5.60
N LYS A 67 -0.95 8.82 -6.64
CA LYS A 67 -2.18 9.64 -6.58
C LYS A 67 -3.42 8.79 -6.34
N ARG A 68 -3.54 7.66 -7.04
CA ARG A 68 -4.66 6.74 -6.90
C ARG A 68 -4.69 6.11 -5.51
N ASP A 69 -3.55 5.67 -5.01
CA ASP A 69 -3.46 5.00 -3.71
C ASP A 69 -3.78 5.98 -2.57
N LYS A 70 -3.41 7.26 -2.70
CA LYS A 70 -3.84 8.32 -1.79
C LYS A 70 -5.37 8.48 -1.77
N LEU A 71 -6.02 8.58 -2.94
CA LEU A 71 -7.49 8.69 -3.01
C LEU A 71 -8.18 7.43 -2.47
N LEU A 72 -7.65 6.25 -2.75
CA LEU A 72 -8.18 4.99 -2.21
C LEU A 72 -8.04 4.92 -0.68
N PHE A 73 -6.97 5.45 -0.11
CA PHE A 73 -6.80 5.55 1.34
C PHE A 73 -7.81 6.50 1.98
N GLU A 74 -8.13 7.62 1.31
CA GLU A 74 -9.17 8.57 1.75
C GLU A 74 -10.59 7.99 1.63
N LEU A 75 -10.86 7.19 0.58
CA LEU A 75 -12.15 6.51 0.36
C LEU A 75 -12.38 5.32 1.30
N PHE A 76 -11.33 4.54 1.56
CA PHE A 76 -11.38 3.33 2.37
C PHE A 76 -10.40 3.40 3.54
N PRO A 77 -10.56 4.38 4.45
CA PRO A 77 -9.73 4.48 5.63
C PRO A 77 -9.96 3.26 6.54
N LYS A 78 -8.90 2.86 7.24
CA LYS A 78 -9.00 1.80 8.23
C LYS A 78 -9.63 2.37 9.49
N TYR A 79 -10.77 1.80 9.88
CA TYR A 79 -11.43 2.13 11.14
C TYR A 79 -11.18 1.03 12.17
N ASN A 80 -10.98 1.43 13.41
CA ASN A 80 -11.07 0.54 14.56
C ASN A 80 -12.54 0.35 14.98
N ASP A 81 -12.78 -0.56 15.94
CA ASP A 81 -14.14 -0.90 16.37
C ASP A 81 -14.89 0.29 17.00
N GLU A 82 -14.19 1.19 17.69
CA GLU A 82 -14.79 2.39 18.28
C GLU A 82 -15.25 3.38 17.21
N GLU A 83 -14.43 3.62 16.20
CA GLU A 83 -14.74 4.47 15.06
C GLU A 83 -15.93 3.91 14.27
N ILE A 84 -15.96 2.60 14.02
CA ILE A 84 -17.11 1.95 13.38
C ILE A 84 -18.37 2.15 14.22
N ASN A 85 -18.31 1.89 15.53
CA ASN A 85 -19.45 2.06 16.42
C ASN A 85 -19.97 3.51 16.47
N ARG A 86 -19.08 4.50 16.36
CA ARG A 86 -19.45 5.91 16.24
C ARG A 86 -20.14 6.20 14.91
N LEU A 87 -19.59 5.69 13.81
CA LEU A 87 -20.14 5.88 12.46
C LEU A 87 -21.53 5.25 12.31
N MET A 88 -21.79 4.13 12.98
CA MET A 88 -23.09 3.46 13.00
C MET A 88 -24.17 4.22 13.80
N LYS A 89 -23.79 5.29 14.52
CA LYS A 89 -24.69 6.10 15.37
C LYS A 89 -24.78 7.56 14.92
N LEU A 90 -24.30 7.87 13.71
CA LEU A 90 -24.43 9.22 13.15
C LEU A 90 -25.90 9.60 13.00
N THR A 91 -26.18 10.89 13.17
CA THR A 91 -27.47 11.46 12.79
C THR A 91 -27.63 11.46 11.27
N ASP A 92 -28.87 11.55 10.79
CA ASP A 92 -29.14 11.62 9.34
C ASP A 92 -28.39 12.76 8.65
N LYS A 93 -28.25 13.90 9.31
CA LYS A 93 -27.49 15.05 8.79
C LYS A 93 -26.00 14.73 8.64
N GLU A 94 -25.37 14.18 9.67
CA GLU A 94 -23.94 13.82 9.63
C GLU A 94 -23.66 12.69 8.64
N ALA A 95 -24.61 11.74 8.52
CA ALA A 95 -24.54 10.68 7.53
C ALA A 95 -24.61 11.27 6.11
N ALA A 96 -25.54 12.17 5.83
CA ALA A 96 -25.66 12.83 4.53
C ALA A 96 -24.37 13.57 4.14
N GLU A 97 -23.83 14.41 5.04
CA GLU A 97 -22.56 15.14 4.80
C GLU A 97 -21.39 14.18 4.49
N ARG A 98 -21.34 13.04 5.20
CA ARG A 98 -20.30 12.03 4.97
C ARG A 98 -20.49 11.28 3.65
N MET A 99 -21.73 10.98 3.27
CA MET A 99 -22.04 10.37 1.98
C MET A 99 -21.69 11.30 0.82
N ASP A 100 -21.98 12.60 0.93
CA ASP A 100 -21.63 13.59 -0.09
C ASP A 100 -20.10 13.64 -0.27
N ALA A 101 -19.34 13.75 0.83
CA ALA A 101 -17.87 13.71 0.79
C ALA A 101 -17.32 12.42 0.17
N TYR A 102 -17.95 11.27 0.44
CA TYR A 102 -17.58 9.99 -0.18
C TYR A 102 -17.76 10.03 -1.71
N PHE A 103 -18.90 10.53 -2.20
CA PHE A 103 -19.16 10.61 -3.63
C PHE A 103 -18.28 11.65 -4.33
N GLU A 104 -17.95 12.76 -3.68
CA GLU A 104 -16.96 13.72 -4.18
C GLU A 104 -15.60 13.06 -4.39
N LYS A 105 -15.11 12.28 -3.42
CA LYS A 105 -13.84 11.54 -3.54
C LYS A 105 -13.89 10.45 -4.60
N GLN A 106 -15.03 9.79 -4.76
CA GLN A 106 -15.21 8.81 -5.84
C GLN A 106 -15.15 9.48 -7.21
N ASN A 107 -15.67 10.70 -7.35
CA ASN A 107 -15.57 11.50 -8.56
C ASN A 107 -14.14 11.96 -8.84
N GLU A 108 -13.39 12.38 -7.83
CA GLU A 108 -11.95 12.67 -7.94
C GLU A 108 -11.17 11.45 -8.47
N LEU A 109 -11.42 10.26 -7.90
CA LEU A 109 -10.79 9.02 -8.34
C LEU A 109 -11.14 8.70 -9.81
N ASN A 110 -12.41 8.79 -10.18
CA ASN A 110 -12.84 8.55 -11.56
C ASN A 110 -12.22 9.53 -12.55
N ALA A 111 -12.09 10.80 -12.17
CA ALA A 111 -11.46 11.83 -12.99
C ALA A 111 -9.96 11.53 -13.19
N LEU A 112 -9.26 11.17 -12.11
CA LEU A 112 -7.85 10.76 -12.14
C LEU A 112 -7.65 9.57 -13.08
N GLU A 113 -8.48 8.53 -12.96
CA GLU A 113 -8.37 7.33 -13.81
C GLU A 113 -8.59 7.64 -15.28
N LYS A 114 -9.55 8.50 -15.62
CA LYS A 114 -9.79 8.95 -17.00
C LYS A 114 -8.60 9.75 -17.55
N GLU A 115 -8.07 10.69 -16.76
CA GLU A 115 -6.91 11.49 -17.13
C GLU A 115 -5.70 10.60 -17.43
N TYR A 116 -5.38 9.68 -16.53
CA TYR A 116 -4.22 8.80 -16.70
C TYR A 116 -4.42 7.76 -17.80
N ASN A 117 -5.64 7.26 -18.02
CA ASN A 117 -5.94 6.43 -19.19
C ASN A 117 -5.57 7.16 -20.49
N GLN A 118 -5.94 8.44 -20.63
CA GLN A 118 -5.57 9.24 -21.80
C GLN A 118 -4.05 9.41 -21.92
N LYS A 119 -3.32 9.57 -20.81
CA LYS A 119 -1.85 9.63 -20.82
C LYS A 119 -1.22 8.30 -21.21
N PHE A 120 -1.70 7.18 -20.68
CA PHE A 120 -1.18 5.84 -21.03
C PHE A 120 -1.40 5.52 -22.50
N ARG A 121 -2.57 5.84 -23.07
CA ARG A 121 -2.87 5.62 -24.50
C ARG A 121 -1.96 6.40 -25.45
N LYS A 122 -1.27 7.44 -24.99
CA LYS A 122 -0.28 8.18 -25.79
C LYS A 122 1.08 7.49 -25.85
N ILE A 123 1.40 6.64 -24.87
CA ILE A 123 2.72 6.01 -24.72
C ILE A 123 2.69 4.49 -24.91
N LEU A 124 1.50 3.89 -24.93
CA LEU A 124 1.29 2.45 -25.09
C LEU A 124 0.18 2.16 -26.11
N PRO A 125 0.29 1.06 -26.86
CA PRO A 125 -0.82 0.50 -27.62
C PRO A 125 -2.03 0.16 -26.74
N GLU A 126 -3.24 0.30 -27.29
CA GLU A 126 -4.52 0.11 -26.56
C GLU A 126 -4.61 -1.22 -25.81
N HIS A 127 -4.15 -2.31 -26.42
CA HIS A 127 -4.18 -3.64 -25.79
C HIS A 127 -3.25 -3.72 -24.57
N LYS A 128 -2.12 -2.99 -24.56
CA LYS A 128 -1.21 -2.93 -23.41
C LYS A 128 -1.77 -2.05 -22.30
N VAL A 129 -2.50 -0.98 -22.64
CA VAL A 129 -3.25 -0.18 -21.65
C VAL A 129 -4.29 -1.06 -20.96
N LEU A 130 -5.06 -1.86 -21.71
CA LEU A 130 -6.00 -2.81 -21.12
C LEU A 130 -5.30 -3.85 -20.23
N ARG A 131 -4.18 -4.45 -20.71
CA ARG A 131 -3.38 -5.40 -19.93
C ARG A 131 -2.85 -4.80 -18.63
N MET A 132 -2.48 -3.52 -18.61
CA MET A 132 -2.06 -2.82 -17.40
C MET A 132 -3.16 -2.84 -16.33
N TYR A 133 -4.40 -2.48 -16.70
CA TYR A 133 -5.52 -2.52 -15.76
C TYR A 133 -5.84 -3.94 -15.27
N LEU A 134 -5.77 -4.94 -16.17
CA LEU A 134 -5.94 -6.34 -15.79
C LEU A 134 -4.81 -6.81 -14.87
N ALA A 135 -3.56 -6.41 -15.10
CA ALA A 135 -2.43 -6.75 -14.26
C ALA A 135 -2.58 -6.18 -12.85
N GLU A 136 -3.10 -4.96 -12.70
CA GLU A 136 -3.42 -4.38 -11.38
C GLU A 136 -4.44 -5.24 -10.63
N MET A 137 -5.54 -5.60 -11.29
CA MET A 137 -6.60 -6.42 -10.72
C MET A 137 -6.08 -7.80 -10.29
N LEU A 138 -5.30 -8.45 -11.17
CA LEU A 138 -4.72 -9.77 -10.91
C LEU A 138 -3.70 -9.72 -9.76
N PHE A 139 -2.85 -8.70 -9.72
CA PHE A 139 -1.87 -8.53 -8.64
C PHE A 139 -2.55 -8.34 -7.28
N ARG A 140 -3.61 -7.53 -7.22
CA ARG A 140 -4.40 -7.35 -5.99
C ARG A 140 -5.03 -8.66 -5.53
N LYS A 141 -5.60 -9.43 -6.46
CA LYS A 141 -6.16 -10.75 -6.16
C LYS A 141 -5.10 -11.69 -5.59
N GLU A 142 -3.94 -11.78 -6.25
CA GLU A 142 -2.81 -12.60 -5.80
C GLU A 142 -2.32 -12.16 -4.41
N LEU A 143 -2.23 -10.85 -4.13
CA LEU A 143 -1.84 -10.35 -2.82
C LEU A 143 -2.82 -10.80 -1.73
N LEU A 144 -4.13 -10.73 -2.00
CA LEU A 144 -5.16 -11.18 -1.05
C LEU A 144 -5.12 -12.69 -0.81
N GLU A 145 -4.89 -13.49 -1.85
CA GLU A 145 -4.75 -14.95 -1.74
C GLU A 145 -3.54 -15.32 -0.88
N ASN A 146 -2.36 -14.73 -1.15
CA ASN A 146 -1.15 -14.97 -0.35
C ASN A 146 -1.34 -14.58 1.13
N LEU A 147 -2.08 -13.49 1.40
CA LEU A 147 -2.40 -13.08 2.77
C LEU A 147 -3.33 -14.07 3.49
N ARG A 148 -4.20 -14.78 2.76
CA ARG A 148 -5.08 -15.81 3.34
C ARG A 148 -4.29 -17.08 3.66
N GLU A 149 -3.41 -17.49 2.76
CA GLU A 149 -2.56 -18.68 2.92
C GLU A 149 -1.49 -18.51 4.01
N SER A 150 -0.97 -17.29 4.17
CA SER A 150 0.06 -16.98 5.19
C SER A 150 -0.51 -16.86 6.60
N ARG A 151 -1.84 -16.87 6.79
CA ARG A 151 -2.45 -16.92 8.13
C ARG A 151 -2.42 -18.37 8.62
N PRO A 152 -1.78 -18.68 9.76
CA PRO A 152 -1.85 -20.03 10.33
C PRO A 152 -3.33 -20.41 10.52
N ASN A 153 -3.70 -21.55 9.95
CA ASN A 153 -5.08 -22.05 9.89
C ASN A 153 -5.64 -22.26 11.30
N LYS A 154 -6.33 -21.26 11.87
CA LYS A 154 -7.03 -21.39 13.16
C LYS A 154 -8.42 -22.02 13.04
N ASN A 155 -8.91 -22.35 11.84
CA ASN A 155 -10.29 -22.80 11.64
C ASN A 155 -10.40 -23.94 10.60
N ASN A 156 -10.02 -25.15 11.02
CA ASN A 156 -10.72 -26.35 10.56
C ASN A 156 -12.13 -26.34 11.20
N LYS A 157 -13.08 -25.62 10.61
CA LYS A 157 -14.49 -25.91 10.80
C LYS A 157 -15.06 -26.31 9.44
N PRO A 158 -15.67 -27.51 9.32
CA PRO A 158 -16.23 -27.97 8.05
C PRO A 158 -17.30 -26.98 7.58
N LYS A 159 -17.30 -26.72 6.27
CA LYS A 159 -18.29 -25.90 5.59
C LYS A 159 -19.68 -26.52 5.85
N PRO A 160 -20.69 -25.77 6.31
CA PRO A 160 -22.02 -26.33 6.45
C PRO A 160 -22.54 -26.75 5.05
N PRO A 161 -23.24 -27.89 4.95
CA PRO A 161 -23.80 -28.34 3.69
C PRO A 161 -24.82 -27.32 3.18
N VAL A 162 -24.82 -27.14 1.85
CA VAL A 162 -25.76 -26.29 1.09
C VAL A 162 -27.15 -26.92 1.14
#